data_AF-A0A9D7VSQ5-F1
#
_entry.id   AF-A0A9D7VSQ5-F1
#
_cell.length_a   1.000
_cell.length_b   1.000
_cell.length_c   1.000
_cell.angle_alpha   90.00
_cell.angle_beta   90.00
_cell.angle_gamma   90.00
#
_symmetry.space_group_name_H-M   'P 1'
#
loop_
_entity.id
_entity.type
_entity.pdbx_description
1 polymer ?
#
loop_
_entity_poly.entity_id
_entity_poly.type
_entity_poly.pdbx_seq_one_letter_code
_entity_poly.pdbx_strand_id
1 'polypeptide(L)'
;MLYNSYKSIMDSRYNPLSHIQDVTIRHLVMQMLAWMWCVVFSMWLGSIVVFGVSAAVHAILIAGVFITAATFEAARLKPGYFGALGRANGGEHE
;
A
#
# COMPACT_ATOMS: atom_id res chain seq x y z
N MET A 1 -24.60 2.79 12.82
CA MET A 1 -24.12 1.42 13.09
C MET A 1 -23.06 0.98 12.09
N LEU A 2 -23.34 0.99 10.78
CA LEU A 2 -22.38 0.57 9.74
C LEU A 2 -21.02 1.28 9.77
N TYR A 3 -20.99 2.58 10.08
CA TYR A 3 -19.74 3.35 10.17
C TYR A 3 -18.77 2.82 11.26
N ASN A 4 -19.29 2.48 12.44
CA ASN A 4 -18.47 1.98 13.54
C ASN A 4 -17.97 0.55 13.23
N SER A 5 -18.80 -0.29 12.62
CA SER A 5 -18.41 -1.64 12.18
C SER A 5 -17.35 -1.58 11.08
N TYR A 6 -17.52 -0.70 10.08
CA TYR A 6 -16.54 -0.48 9.03
C TYR A 6 -15.19 -0.02 9.60
N LYS A 7 -15.22 0.92 10.56
CA LYS A 7 -14.02 1.39 11.23
C LYS A 7 -13.31 0.27 12.01
N SER A 8 -14.07 -0.59 12.69
CA SER A 8 -13.49 -1.72 13.42
C SER A 8 -12.80 -2.75 12.52
N ILE A 9 -13.27 -2.91 11.27
CA ILE A 9 -12.75 -3.92 10.34
C ILE A 9 -11.63 -3.34 9.49
N MET A 10 -11.84 -2.15 8.92
CA MET A 10 -11.00 -1.58 7.86
C MET A 10 -10.04 -0.49 8.36
N ASP A 11 -10.32 0.16 9.49
CA ASP A 11 -9.41 1.14 10.06
C ASP A 11 -8.39 0.43 10.95
N SER A 12 -7.15 0.45 10.49
CA SER A 12 -6.05 -0.18 11.17
C SER A 12 -5.72 0.44 12.54
N ARG A 13 -6.26 1.63 12.87
CA ARG A 13 -6.17 2.24 14.21
C ARG A 13 -7.14 1.65 15.24
N TYR A 14 -8.21 1.01 14.80
CA TYR A 14 -9.30 0.52 15.66
C TYR A 14 -9.49 -0.99 15.56
N ASN A 15 -8.99 -1.61 14.50
CA ASN A 15 -8.88 -3.06 14.36
C ASN A 15 -7.94 -3.64 15.44
N PRO A 16 -8.16 -4.85 15.98
CA PRO A 16 -7.21 -5.57 16.85
C PRO A 16 -5.74 -5.58 16.39
N LEU A 17 -5.46 -5.36 15.11
CA LEU A 17 -4.09 -5.12 14.60
C LEU A 17 -3.45 -3.78 15.03
N SER A 18 -4.19 -2.90 15.72
CA SER A 18 -3.69 -1.63 16.26
C SER A 18 -2.65 -1.79 17.37
N HIS A 19 -2.50 -2.98 17.94
CA HIS A 19 -1.46 -3.30 18.93
C HIS A 19 -0.05 -3.28 18.34
N ILE A 20 0.08 -3.34 17.01
CA ILE A 20 1.36 -3.22 16.32
C ILE A 20 1.69 -1.73 16.15
N GLN A 21 2.82 -1.31 16.74
CA GLN A 21 3.27 0.10 16.72
C GLN A 21 3.74 0.55 15.32
N ASP A 22 4.18 -0.38 14.47
CA ASP A 22 4.64 -0.09 13.12
C ASP A 22 3.46 0.00 12.13
N VAL A 23 3.24 1.21 11.60
CA VAL A 23 2.15 1.52 10.66
C VAL A 23 2.33 0.81 9.31
N THR A 24 3.58 0.59 8.88
CA THR A 24 3.89 -0.11 7.62
C THR A 24 3.49 -1.57 7.73
N ILE A 25 3.87 -2.24 8.82
CA ILE A 25 3.47 -3.63 9.10
C ILE A 25 1.95 -3.74 9.19
N ARG A 26 1.30 -2.76 9.83
CA ARG A 26 -0.16 -2.71 9.95
C ARG A 26 -0.86 -2.64 8.59
N HIS A 27 -0.35 -1.82 7.66
CA HIS A 27 -0.85 -1.77 6.28
C HIS A 27 -0.58 -3.08 5.52
N LEU A 28 0.60 -3.67 5.71
CA LEU A 28 0.99 -4.92 5.08
C LEU A 28 0.06 -6.08 5.45
N VAL A 29 -0.27 -6.22 6.73
CA VAL A 29 -1.14 -7.30 7.20
C VAL A 29 -2.60 -7.06 6.77
N MET A 30 -3.07 -5.81 6.76
CA MET A 30 -4.38 -5.48 6.18
C MET A 30 -4.45 -5.82 4.68
N GLN A 31 -3.35 -5.62 3.95
CA GLN A 31 -3.24 -6.01 2.54
C GLN A 31 -3.26 -7.54 2.37
N MET A 32 -2.58 -8.30 3.23
CA MET A 32 -2.63 -9.76 3.21
C MET A 32 -4.04 -10.30 3.52
N LEU A 33 -4.76 -9.68 4.45
CA LEU A 33 -6.15 -10.03 4.74
C LEU A 33 -7.05 -9.80 3.52
N ALA A 34 -6.91 -8.64 2.86
CA ALA A 34 -7.62 -8.37 1.61
C ALA A 34 -7.28 -9.42 0.53
N TRP A 35 -6.01 -9.83 0.44
CA TRP A 35 -5.56 -10.83 -0.52
C TRP A 35 -6.14 -12.22 -0.25
N MET A 36 -6.23 -12.63 1.02
CA MET A 36 -6.92 -13.87 1.41
C MET A 36 -8.36 -13.89 0.87
N TRP A 37 -9.11 -12.81 1.10
CA TRP A 37 -10.49 -12.71 0.64
C TRP A 37 -10.61 -12.70 -0.89
N CYS A 38 -9.69 -12.06 -1.61
CA CYS A 38 -9.62 -12.15 -3.07
C CYS A 38 -9.44 -13.59 -3.57
N VAL A 39 -8.56 -14.37 -2.94
CA VAL A 39 -8.35 -15.78 -3.30
C VAL A 39 -9.61 -16.62 -3.02
N VAL A 40 -10.29 -16.40 -1.90
CA VAL A 40 -11.55 -17.08 -1.55
C VAL A 40 -12.64 -16.79 -2.58
N PHE A 41 -12.84 -15.53 -2.96
CA PHE A 41 -13.81 -15.17 -4.01
C PHE A 41 -13.44 -15.77 -5.36
N SER A 42 -12.16 -15.86 -5.68
CA SER A 42 -11.74 -16.39 -6.96
C SER A 42 -11.82 -17.92 -7.05
N MET A 43 -11.57 -18.63 -5.95
CA MET A 43 -11.86 -20.06 -5.86
C MET A 43 -13.35 -20.34 -5.99
N TRP A 44 -14.21 -19.47 -5.45
CA TRP A 44 -15.66 -19.58 -5.60
C TRP A 44 -16.14 -19.41 -7.05
N LEU A 45 -15.54 -18.49 -7.81
CA LEU A 45 -15.86 -18.28 -9.23
C LEU A 45 -15.37 -19.43 -10.15
N GLY A 46 -14.51 -20.33 -9.66
CA GLY A 46 -14.17 -21.59 -10.33
C GLY A 46 -13.33 -21.48 -11.62
N SER A 47 -12.88 -20.28 -12.02
CA SER A 47 -12.09 -20.07 -13.24
C SER A 47 -10.66 -19.62 -12.92
N ILE A 48 -9.69 -20.50 -13.20
CA ILE A 48 -8.25 -20.27 -13.00
C ILE A 48 -7.71 -19.08 -13.81
N VAL A 49 -8.32 -18.80 -14.97
CA VAL A 49 -7.92 -17.70 -15.86
C VAL A 49 -8.36 -16.35 -15.27
N VAL A 50 -9.60 -16.27 -14.79
CA VAL A 50 -10.14 -15.06 -14.13
C VAL A 50 -9.38 -14.79 -12.83
N PHE A 51 -9.02 -15.84 -12.09
CA PHE A 51 -8.14 -15.73 -10.93
C PHE A 51 -6.77 -15.17 -11.30
N GLY A 52 -6.12 -15.74 -12.32
CA GLY A 52 -4.78 -15.31 -12.75
C GLY A 52 -4.74 -13.84 -13.13
N VAL A 53 -5.73 -13.36 -13.90
CA VAL A 53 -5.84 -11.95 -14.29
C VAL A 53 -6.07 -11.06 -13.07
N SER A 54 -7.02 -11.43 -12.18
CA SER A 54 -7.29 -10.67 -10.96
C SER A 54 -6.07 -10.58 -10.05
N ALA A 55 -5.38 -11.69 -9.81
CA ALA A 55 -4.18 -11.75 -8.98
C ALA A 55 -3.03 -10.90 -9.57
N ALA A 56 -2.84 -10.92 -10.89
CA ALA A 56 -1.84 -10.11 -11.56
C ALA A 56 -2.11 -8.61 -11.41
N VAL A 57 -3.36 -8.16 -11.61
CA VAL A 57 -3.72 -6.74 -11.41
C VAL A 57 -3.49 -6.30 -9.97
N HIS A 58 -3.87 -7.13 -8.99
CA HIS A 58 -3.63 -6.83 -7.58
C HIS A 58 -2.14 -6.78 -7.24
N ALA A 59 -1.32 -7.70 -7.77
CA ALA A 59 0.12 -7.70 -7.54
C ALA A 59 0.79 -6.42 -8.07
N ILE A 60 0.35 -5.93 -9.24
CA ILE A 60 0.85 -4.67 -9.81
C ILE A 60 0.49 -3.48 -8.92
N LEU A 61 -0.75 -3.41 -8.42
CA LEU A 61 -1.20 -2.34 -7.53
C LEU A 61 -0.40 -2.34 -6.22
N ILE A 62 -0.18 -3.51 -5.62
CA ILE A 62 0.62 -3.64 -4.40
C ILE A 62 2.07 -3.21 -4.66
N ALA A 63 2.67 -3.66 -5.77
CA ALA A 63 4.02 -3.26 -6.16
C ALA A 63 4.14 -1.73 -6.29
N GLY A 64 3.16 -1.06 -6.88
CA GLY A 64 3.11 0.40 -6.98
C GLY A 64 3.10 1.11 -5.61
N VAL A 65 2.34 0.58 -4.64
CA VAL A 65 2.33 1.10 -3.27
C VAL A 65 3.71 0.97 -2.61
N PHE A 66 4.37 -0.19 -2.75
CA PHE A 66 5.71 -0.40 -2.19
C PHE A 66 6.77 0.49 -2.86
N ILE A 67 6.72 0.64 -4.19
CA ILE A 67 7.63 1.54 -4.91
C ILE A 67 7.43 2.99 -4.42
N THR A 68 6.19 3.41 -4.21
CA THR A 68 5.89 4.76 -3.70
C THR A 68 6.42 4.94 -2.27
N ALA A 69 6.19 3.97 -1.39
CA ALA A 69 6.72 4.00 -0.04
C ALA A 69 8.26 4.02 -0.01
N ALA A 70 8.90 3.16 -0.81
CA ALA A 70 10.35 3.11 -0.95
C ALA A 70 10.92 4.43 -1.51
N THR A 71 10.21 5.08 -2.45
CA THR A 71 10.58 6.39 -3.00
C THR A 71 10.52 7.47 -1.93
N PHE A 72 9.46 7.50 -1.12
CA PHE A 72 9.33 8.45 -0.01
C PHE A 72 10.38 8.22 1.08
N GLU A 73 10.69 6.96 1.38
CA GLU A 73 11.76 6.62 2.33
C GLU A 73 13.14 7.01 1.78
N ALA A 74 13.41 6.75 0.51
CA ALA A 74 14.63 7.17 -0.17
C ALA A 74 14.78 8.71 -0.16
N ALA A 75 13.68 9.44 -0.39
CA ALA A 75 13.66 10.91 -0.31
C ALA A 75 13.93 11.41 1.13
N ARG A 76 13.42 10.71 2.15
CA ARG A 76 13.66 11.04 3.57
C ARG A 76 15.11 10.76 4.00
N LEU A 77 15.69 9.65 3.55
CA LEU A 77 17.04 9.21 3.96
C LEU A 77 18.17 9.89 3.16
N LYS A 78 17.94 10.24 1.89
CA LYS A 78 18.91 10.92 1.02
C LYS A 78 18.25 12.08 0.25
N PRO A 79 17.92 13.20 0.93
CA PRO A 79 17.23 14.33 0.30
C PRO A 79 18.04 14.98 -0.85
N GLY A 80 19.38 14.89 -0.82
CA GLY A 80 20.25 15.44 -1.87
C GLY A 80 20.12 14.76 -3.24
N TYR A 81 19.70 13.49 -3.30
CA TYR A 81 19.54 12.76 -4.56
C TYR A 81 18.29 13.22 -5.34
N PHE A 82 17.25 13.64 -4.62
CA PHE A 82 16.03 14.21 -5.20
C PHE A 82 16.09 15.73 -5.36
N GLY A 83 16.87 16.42 -4.52
CA GLY A 83 17.14 17.86 -4.66
C GLY A 83 17.83 18.21 -5.98
N ALA A 84 18.66 17.33 -6.55
CA ALA A 84 19.30 17.55 -7.86
C ALA A 84 18.32 17.43 -9.04
N LEU A 85 17.26 16.62 -8.93
CA LEU A 85 16.21 16.46 -9.96
C LEU A 85 15.20 17.61 -9.97
N GLY A 86 15.01 18.30 -8.84
CA GLY A 86 14.08 19.43 -8.69
C GLY A 86 14.72 20.82 -8.67
N ARG A 87 16.05 20.93 -8.61
CA ARG A 87 16.73 22.24 -8.64
C ARG A 87 16.84 22.72 -10.09
N ALA A 88 15.93 23.59 -10.50
CA ALA A 88 16.12 24.42 -11.68
C ALA A 88 17.50 25.10 -11.57
N ASN A 89 18.32 24.93 -12.61
CA ASN A 89 19.67 25.51 -12.68
C ASN A 89 19.58 27.02 -13.00
N GLY A 90 19.03 27.82 -12.08
CA GLY A 90 18.71 29.22 -12.34
C GLY A 90 18.10 29.99 -11.17
N GLY A 91 18.57 29.76 -9.94
CA GLY A 91 18.32 30.70 -8.84
C GLY A 91 19.31 31.85 -8.93
N GLU A 92 19.05 32.76 -9.87
CA GLU A 92 19.81 33.98 -10.11
C GLU A 92 19.82 34.92 -8.88
N HIS A 93 21.02 35.42 -8.58
CA HIS A 93 21.35 36.76 -8.07
C HIS A 93 20.29 37.49 -7.23
N GLU A 94 20.43 37.44 -5.89
CA GLU A 94 20.81 38.58 -5.02
C GLU A 94 21.02 38.15 -3.56
#